data_AF-A0A6A3KMW2-F1
#
_entry.id   AF-A0A6A3KMW2-F1
#
_cell.length_a   1.000
_cell.length_b   1.000
_cell.length_c   1.000
_cell.angle_alpha   90.00
_cell.angle_beta   90.00
_cell.angle_gamma   90.00
#
_symmetry.space_group_name_H-M   'P 1'
#
loop_
_entity.id
_entity.type
_entity.pdbx_description
1 polymer ?
#
loop_
_entity_poly.entity_id
_entity_poly.type
_entity_poly.pdbx_seq_one_letter_code
_entity_poly.pdbx_strand_id
1 'polypeptide(L)'
;MRLTAVSKRTRDSEERSLVGQQSEVVANGTGYETGCLRRVSVALEEQHSLAISMLKESYEVEIGKLQSELNEVKAKYDALKEGMTGCGKSAELGGEVNEVTDKVAELGQKMKAETTRQTELVAFGNRLARKEQGLVAQSEGLKAELERIKGEWVKLEREQSRRDFQVLRYTDWQRAIDTAKYDREVAIEDAIDLRYKWARENERANELKMKLASYSACCDTEHCIETFLDEMLTEANNTVDAVINFNVPDEVLVERISGHRVHSASGRSYHVKFAPPKVAGKDDMTDEPSSKQFRLRRGRCVTSTG
;
A
#
# COMPACT_ATOMS: atom_id res chain seq x y z
N MET A 1 11.10 37.15 7.42
CA MET A 1 10.12 36.59 8.38
C MET A 1 10.30 35.08 8.40
N ARG A 2 10.69 34.52 9.55
CA ARG A 2 11.04 33.10 9.71
C ARG A 2 9.78 32.23 9.75
N LEU A 3 9.91 31.07 9.11
CA LEU A 3 8.96 29.98 8.99
C LEU A 3 8.42 29.51 10.36
N THR A 4 7.10 29.42 10.48
CA THR A 4 6.40 28.59 11.47
C THR A 4 5.60 27.52 10.73
N ALA A 5 6.31 26.47 10.27
CA ALA A 5 5.70 25.22 9.82
C ALA A 5 5.89 24.17 10.93
N VAL A 6 5.14 24.31 12.02
CA VAL A 6 5.07 23.29 13.08
C VAL A 6 3.60 23.06 13.41
N SER A 7 3.23 21.79 13.54
CA SER A 7 1.99 21.30 14.18
C SER A 7 0.70 21.23 13.33
N LYS A 8 0.72 20.43 12.25
CA LYS A 8 -0.52 19.79 11.76
C LYS A 8 -0.42 18.28 11.53
N ARG A 9 0.78 17.71 11.34
CA ARG A 9 0.95 16.26 11.15
C ARG A 9 0.95 15.42 12.43
N THR A 10 1.16 16.01 13.60
CA THR A 10 1.25 15.27 14.88
C THR A 10 -0.12 15.03 15.53
N ARG A 11 -1.13 15.84 15.21
CA ARG A 11 -2.46 15.77 15.84
C ARG A 11 -3.29 14.60 15.30
N ASP A 12 -3.23 14.35 13.99
CA ASP A 12 -3.99 13.27 13.34
C ASP A 12 -3.44 11.86 13.66
N SER A 13 -2.15 11.74 13.99
CA SER A 13 -1.56 10.46 14.44
C SER A 13 -1.85 10.15 15.91
N GLU A 14 -1.90 11.18 16.77
CA GLU A 14 -2.27 11.03 18.18
C GLU A 14 -3.77 10.70 18.34
N GLU A 15 -4.64 11.28 17.52
CA GLU A 15 -6.08 10.95 17.53
C GLU A 15 -6.37 9.52 17.06
N ARG A 16 -5.67 9.01 16.03
CA ARG A 16 -5.80 7.59 15.61
C ARG A 16 -5.30 6.61 16.67
N SER A 17 -4.25 6.98 17.43
CA SER A 17 -3.73 6.17 18.54
C SER A 17 -4.72 6.10 19.70
N LEU A 18 -5.36 7.21 20.05
CA LEU A 18 -6.33 7.29 21.15
C LEU A 18 -7.63 6.54 20.85
N VAL A 19 -8.11 6.60 19.60
CA VAL A 19 -9.30 5.83 19.17
C VAL A 19 -9.01 4.31 19.14
N GLY A 20 -7.79 3.92 18.77
CA GLY A 20 -7.34 2.52 18.83
C GLY A 20 -7.18 1.99 20.26
N GLN A 21 -6.69 2.82 21.19
CA GLN A 21 -6.58 2.43 22.60
C GLN A 21 -7.94 2.37 23.32
N GLN A 22 -8.90 3.22 22.95
CA GLN A 22 -10.25 3.17 23.52
C GLN A 22 -11.06 1.95 23.09
N SER A 23 -10.88 1.46 21.86
CA SER A 23 -11.58 0.24 21.40
C SER A 23 -11.04 -1.04 22.06
N GLU A 24 -9.73 -1.09 22.35
CA GLU A 24 -9.08 -2.24 22.98
C GLU A 24 -9.36 -2.34 24.50
N VAL A 25 -9.57 -1.20 25.18
CA VAL A 25 -9.94 -1.16 26.61
C VAL A 25 -11.40 -1.56 26.85
N VAL A 26 -12.32 -1.21 25.94
CA VAL A 26 -13.75 -1.56 26.06
C VAL A 26 -14.01 -3.05 25.79
N ALA A 27 -13.22 -3.68 24.91
CA ALA A 27 -13.37 -5.11 24.58
C ALA A 27 -12.85 -6.04 25.67
N ASN A 28 -11.82 -5.62 26.42
CA ASN A 28 -11.17 -6.48 27.40
C ASN A 28 -11.86 -6.41 28.78
N GLY A 29 -12.20 -5.22 29.30
CA GLY A 29 -12.66 -5.05 30.69
C GLY A 29 -14.01 -5.68 31.07
N THR A 30 -14.84 -6.13 30.12
CA THR A 30 -16.24 -6.52 30.39
C THR A 30 -16.50 -8.02 30.42
N GLY A 31 -15.56 -8.87 29.97
CA GLY A 31 -15.80 -10.31 29.81
C GLY A 31 -15.67 -11.14 31.09
N TYR A 32 -14.75 -10.76 31.98
CA TYR A 32 -14.39 -11.59 33.15
C TYR A 32 -15.31 -11.34 34.34
N GLU A 33 -15.67 -10.08 34.61
CA GLU A 33 -16.53 -9.68 35.73
C GLU A 33 -18.00 -10.04 35.47
N THR A 34 -18.48 -9.89 34.23
CA THR A 34 -19.85 -10.28 33.85
C THR A 34 -20.04 -11.80 33.87
N GLY A 35 -19.02 -12.58 33.51
CA GLY A 35 -19.08 -14.05 33.50
C GLY A 35 -19.08 -14.69 34.89
N CYS A 36 -18.53 -14.03 35.91
CA CYS A 36 -18.57 -14.50 37.29
C CYS A 36 -19.93 -14.19 37.94
N LEU A 37 -20.41 -12.96 37.82
CA LEU A 37 -21.71 -12.53 38.35
C LEU A 37 -22.88 -13.28 37.72
N ARG A 38 -22.83 -13.55 36.40
CA ARG A 38 -23.87 -14.32 35.71
C ARG A 38 -23.93 -15.77 36.19
N ARG A 39 -22.79 -16.41 36.48
CA ARG A 39 -22.75 -17.79 37.00
C ARG A 39 -23.29 -17.88 38.42
N VAL A 40 -22.98 -16.90 39.27
CA VAL A 40 -23.52 -16.83 40.64
C VAL A 40 -25.04 -16.62 40.63
N SER A 41 -25.54 -15.75 39.74
CA SER A 41 -26.98 -15.47 39.63
C SER A 41 -27.78 -16.68 39.16
N VAL A 42 -27.30 -17.40 38.14
CA VAL A 42 -27.96 -18.62 37.63
C VAL A 42 -27.97 -19.73 38.68
N ALA A 43 -26.86 -19.94 39.39
CA ALA A 43 -26.79 -20.94 40.46
C ALA A 43 -27.76 -20.64 41.63
N LEU A 44 -27.98 -19.35 41.94
CA LEU A 44 -28.91 -18.94 43.00
C LEU A 44 -30.38 -19.10 42.57
N GLU A 45 -30.69 -18.77 41.31
CA GLU A 45 -32.03 -18.98 40.72
C GLU A 45 -32.41 -20.46 40.64
N GLU A 46 -31.46 -21.32 40.24
CA GLU A 46 -31.63 -22.77 40.25
C GLU A 46 -31.88 -23.33 41.65
N GLN A 47 -31.16 -22.83 42.65
CA GLN A 47 -31.37 -23.22 44.05
C GLN A 47 -32.75 -22.81 44.59
N HIS A 48 -33.20 -21.59 44.26
CA HIS A 48 -34.52 -21.12 44.67
C HIS A 48 -35.65 -21.90 43.99
N SER A 49 -35.51 -22.22 42.70
CA SER A 49 -36.47 -23.05 41.95
C SER A 49 -36.59 -24.45 42.54
N LEU A 50 -35.46 -25.08 42.85
CA LEU A 50 -35.40 -26.41 43.44
C LEU A 50 -36.03 -26.44 44.85
N ALA A 51 -35.75 -25.43 45.68
CA ALA A 51 -36.33 -25.30 47.01
C ALA A 51 -37.87 -25.15 46.97
N ILE A 52 -38.41 -24.39 46.01
CA ILE A 52 -39.86 -24.25 45.82
C ILE A 52 -40.50 -25.57 45.39
N SER A 53 -39.83 -26.35 44.52
CA SER A 53 -40.31 -27.69 44.12
C SER A 53 -40.36 -28.65 45.31
N MET A 54 -39.29 -28.71 46.09
CA MET A 54 -39.20 -29.57 47.28
C MET A 54 -40.27 -29.23 48.32
N LEU A 55 -40.53 -27.94 48.54
CA LEU A 55 -41.61 -27.50 49.45
C LEU A 55 -42.98 -27.93 48.94
N LYS A 56 -43.24 -27.77 47.63
CA LYS A 56 -44.52 -28.18 47.03
C LYS A 56 -44.76 -29.69 47.19
N GLU A 57 -43.76 -30.51 46.90
CA GLU A 57 -43.82 -31.96 47.08
C GLU A 57 -44.05 -32.35 48.55
N SER A 58 -43.42 -31.64 49.49
CA SER A 58 -43.62 -31.85 50.93
C SER A 58 -45.07 -31.62 51.37
N TYR A 59 -45.68 -30.51 50.94
CA TYR A 59 -47.07 -30.20 51.28
C TYR A 59 -48.06 -31.17 50.62
N GLU A 60 -47.79 -31.63 49.39
CA GLU A 60 -48.60 -32.66 48.72
C GLU A 60 -48.61 -33.98 49.51
N VAL A 61 -47.45 -34.40 50.03
CA VAL A 61 -47.33 -35.60 50.86
C VAL A 61 -48.04 -35.43 52.21
N GLU A 62 -47.91 -34.28 52.87
CA GLU A 62 -48.59 -34.01 54.15
C GLU A 62 -50.11 -33.96 54.01
N ILE A 63 -50.63 -33.32 52.95
CA ILE A 63 -52.06 -33.32 52.67
C ILE A 63 -52.58 -34.73 52.40
N GLY A 64 -51.81 -35.54 51.66
CA GLY A 64 -52.15 -36.95 51.42
C GLY A 64 -52.22 -37.78 52.71
N LYS A 65 -51.27 -37.58 53.64
CA LYS A 65 -51.29 -38.22 54.97
C LYS A 65 -52.51 -37.80 55.78
N LEU A 66 -52.78 -36.49 55.89
CA LEU A 66 -53.94 -35.96 56.60
C LEU A 66 -55.27 -36.45 55.99
N GLN A 67 -55.34 -36.63 54.67
CA GLN A 67 -56.51 -37.23 54.01
C GLN A 67 -56.70 -38.70 54.38
N SER A 68 -55.61 -39.47 54.43
CA SER A 68 -55.68 -40.87 54.85
C SER A 68 -56.13 -41.03 56.30
N GLU A 69 -55.56 -40.24 57.22
CA GLU A 69 -55.93 -40.23 58.64
C GLU A 69 -57.39 -39.81 58.84
N LEU A 70 -57.83 -38.77 58.12
CA LEU A 70 -59.23 -38.33 58.17
C LEU A 70 -60.19 -39.42 57.68
N ASN A 71 -59.84 -40.15 56.61
CA ASN A 71 -60.65 -41.25 56.10
C ASN A 71 -60.71 -42.42 57.08
N GLU A 72 -59.60 -42.74 57.76
CA GLU A 72 -59.55 -43.80 58.76
C GLU A 72 -60.39 -43.46 60.00
N VAL A 73 -60.30 -42.22 60.50
CA VAL A 73 -61.09 -41.76 61.65
C VAL A 73 -62.59 -41.71 61.29
N LYS A 74 -62.94 -41.28 60.08
CA LYS A 74 -64.33 -41.35 59.59
C LYS A 74 -64.84 -42.79 59.51
N ALA A 75 -64.04 -43.72 59.00
CA ALA A 75 -64.42 -45.13 58.97
C ALA A 75 -64.63 -45.72 60.38
N LYS A 76 -63.78 -45.34 61.36
CA LYS A 76 -63.95 -45.72 62.78
C LYS A 76 -65.21 -45.11 63.38
N TYR A 77 -65.52 -43.85 63.06
CA TYR A 77 -66.75 -43.17 63.48
C TYR A 77 -68.00 -43.87 62.92
N ASP A 78 -67.99 -44.22 61.64
CA ASP A 78 -69.09 -44.92 60.99
C ASP A 78 -69.31 -46.31 61.60
N ALA A 79 -68.23 -47.06 61.90
CA ALA A 79 -68.30 -48.34 62.61
C ALA A 79 -68.84 -48.23 64.05
N LEU A 80 -68.42 -47.19 64.80
CA LEU A 80 -68.95 -46.90 66.14
C LEU A 80 -70.43 -46.53 66.10
N LYS A 81 -70.83 -45.74 65.10
CA LYS A 81 -72.22 -45.31 64.88
C LYS A 81 -73.14 -46.48 64.52
N GLU A 82 -72.66 -47.44 63.72
CA GLU A 82 -73.37 -48.69 63.41
C GLU A 82 -73.45 -49.63 64.63
N GLY A 83 -72.47 -49.63 65.54
CA GLY A 83 -72.54 -50.36 66.81
C GLY A 83 -73.53 -49.74 67.81
N MET A 84 -73.67 -48.41 67.80
CA MET A 84 -74.56 -47.64 68.68
C MET A 84 -76.05 -47.91 68.41
N THR A 85 -76.42 -48.29 67.18
CA THR A 85 -77.80 -48.64 66.82
C THR A 85 -78.20 -50.05 67.26
N GLY A 86 -77.27 -50.86 67.78
CA GLY A 86 -77.46 -52.28 68.10
C GLY A 86 -77.58 -52.67 69.59
N CYS A 87 -77.10 -51.88 70.56
CA CYS A 87 -77.18 -52.29 71.97
C CYS A 87 -77.09 -51.11 72.97
N GLY A 88 -77.94 -51.09 74.00
CA GLY A 88 -78.09 -50.01 74.97
C GLY A 88 -76.92 -49.81 75.95
N LYS A 89 -75.80 -49.25 75.48
CA LYS A 89 -74.71 -48.69 76.29
C LYS A 89 -74.48 -47.22 75.89
N SER A 90 -75.42 -46.33 76.24
CA SER A 90 -75.45 -44.95 75.72
C SER A 90 -74.55 -43.94 76.47
N ALA A 91 -74.07 -44.24 77.68
CA ALA A 91 -73.32 -43.29 78.51
C ALA A 91 -71.79 -43.42 78.40
N GLU A 92 -71.25 -44.63 78.22
CA GLU A 92 -69.79 -44.87 78.13
C GLU A 92 -69.25 -44.62 76.71
N LEU A 93 -70.03 -44.94 75.66
CA LEU A 93 -69.64 -44.73 74.26
C LEU A 93 -69.80 -43.27 73.80
N GLY A 94 -70.58 -42.44 74.52
CA GLY A 94 -70.78 -41.03 74.18
C GLY A 94 -69.51 -40.18 74.33
N GLY A 95 -68.64 -40.52 75.28
CA GLY A 95 -67.34 -39.86 75.45
C GLY A 95 -66.38 -40.14 74.29
N GLU A 96 -66.31 -41.39 73.85
CA GLU A 96 -65.49 -41.81 72.70
C GLU A 96 -66.01 -41.20 71.38
N VAL A 97 -67.33 -41.12 71.20
CA VAL A 97 -67.94 -40.47 70.03
C VAL A 97 -67.61 -38.98 69.98
N ASN A 98 -67.66 -38.27 71.13
CA ASN A 98 -67.32 -36.85 71.20
C ASN A 98 -65.82 -36.61 70.92
N GLU A 99 -64.94 -37.46 71.46
CA GLU A 99 -63.50 -37.38 71.20
C GLU A 99 -63.16 -37.63 69.72
N VAL A 100 -63.86 -38.56 69.06
CA VAL A 100 -63.70 -38.82 67.63
C VAL A 100 -64.20 -37.64 66.80
N THR A 101 -65.32 -37.00 67.16
CA THR A 101 -65.79 -35.79 66.46
C THR A 101 -64.85 -34.60 66.62
N ASP A 102 -64.25 -34.42 67.79
CA ASP A 102 -63.27 -33.36 68.02
C ASP A 102 -62.00 -33.57 67.17
N LYS A 103 -61.50 -34.82 67.09
CA LYS A 103 -60.37 -35.18 66.21
C LYS A 103 -60.67 -34.98 64.73
N VAL A 104 -61.89 -35.30 64.29
CA VAL A 104 -62.34 -35.03 62.90
C VAL A 104 -62.36 -33.53 62.61
N ALA A 105 -62.81 -32.71 63.56
CA ALA A 105 -62.81 -31.25 63.42
C ALA A 105 -61.37 -30.70 63.36
N GLU A 106 -60.48 -31.19 64.23
CA GLU A 106 -59.07 -30.77 64.27
C GLU A 106 -58.32 -31.15 62.97
N LEU A 107 -58.45 -32.41 62.52
CA LEU A 107 -57.85 -32.87 61.26
C LEU A 107 -58.44 -32.13 60.05
N GLY A 108 -59.74 -31.84 60.06
CA GLY A 108 -60.39 -31.04 59.03
C GLY A 108 -59.87 -29.60 58.98
N GLN A 109 -59.58 -28.98 60.12
CA GLN A 109 -58.95 -27.65 60.19
C GLN A 109 -57.50 -27.68 59.70
N LYS A 110 -56.71 -28.69 60.11
CA LYS A 110 -55.32 -28.86 59.64
C LYS A 110 -55.24 -29.06 58.13
N MET A 111 -56.12 -29.90 57.56
CA MET A 111 -56.19 -30.10 56.11
C MET A 111 -56.58 -28.80 55.37
N LYS A 112 -57.53 -28.03 55.89
CA LYS A 112 -57.88 -26.71 55.33
C LYS A 112 -56.73 -25.72 55.41
N ALA A 113 -55.99 -25.70 56.52
CA ALA A 113 -54.81 -24.85 56.67
C ALA A 113 -53.72 -25.20 55.65
N GLU A 114 -53.44 -26.50 55.44
CA GLU A 114 -52.40 -26.91 54.47
C GLU A 114 -52.82 -26.73 53.02
N THR A 115 -54.07 -27.01 52.66
CA THR A 115 -54.57 -26.67 51.32
C THR A 115 -54.50 -25.16 51.05
N THR A 116 -54.75 -24.32 52.07
CA THR A 116 -54.59 -22.87 51.94
C THR A 116 -53.13 -22.48 51.72
N ARG A 117 -52.18 -23.02 52.51
CA ARG A 117 -50.74 -22.80 52.30
C ARG A 117 -50.28 -23.21 50.91
N GLN A 118 -50.75 -24.35 50.42
CA GLN A 118 -50.41 -24.80 49.07
C GLN A 118 -50.97 -23.88 47.98
N THR A 119 -52.20 -23.37 48.14
CA THR A 119 -52.73 -22.36 47.20
C THR A 119 -51.93 -21.05 47.23
N GLU A 120 -51.47 -20.61 48.41
CA GLU A 120 -50.63 -19.42 48.55
C GLU A 120 -49.25 -19.60 47.91
N LEU A 121 -48.64 -20.78 48.04
CA LEU A 121 -47.37 -21.13 47.40
C LEU A 121 -47.49 -21.15 45.87
N VAL A 122 -48.57 -21.73 45.33
CA VAL A 122 -48.86 -21.69 43.89
C VAL A 122 -49.07 -20.25 43.41
N ALA A 123 -49.80 -19.43 44.17
CA ALA A 123 -49.99 -18.02 43.84
C ALA A 123 -48.68 -17.23 43.88
N PHE A 124 -47.78 -17.53 44.82
CA PHE A 124 -46.45 -16.94 44.89
C PHE A 124 -45.58 -17.33 43.70
N GLY A 125 -45.54 -18.60 43.33
CA GLY A 125 -44.84 -19.08 42.13
C GLY A 125 -45.32 -18.39 40.85
N ASN A 126 -46.64 -18.25 40.68
CA ASN A 126 -47.22 -17.54 39.54
C ASN A 126 -46.82 -16.04 39.50
N ARG A 127 -46.66 -15.38 40.65
CA ARG A 127 -46.18 -13.98 40.71
C ARG A 127 -44.70 -13.88 40.32
N LEU A 128 -43.87 -14.83 40.74
CA LEU A 128 -42.46 -14.89 40.36
C LEU A 128 -42.29 -15.12 38.86
N ALA A 129 -43.00 -16.10 38.29
CA ALA A 129 -42.96 -16.39 36.86
C ALA A 129 -43.33 -15.17 36.00
N ARG A 130 -44.31 -14.36 36.42
CA ARG A 130 -44.65 -13.10 35.73
C ARG A 130 -43.52 -12.06 35.80
N LYS A 131 -42.83 -11.96 36.92
CA LYS A 131 -41.68 -11.06 37.06
C LYS A 131 -40.52 -11.51 36.17
N GLU A 132 -40.23 -12.81 36.16
CA GLU A 132 -39.21 -13.40 35.29
C GLU A 132 -39.53 -13.16 33.82
N GLN A 133 -40.77 -13.43 33.38
CA GLN A 133 -41.21 -13.13 32.01
C GLN A 133 -41.06 -11.64 31.66
N GLY A 134 -41.39 -10.73 32.59
CA GLY A 134 -41.21 -9.30 32.41
C GLY A 134 -39.73 -8.91 32.23
N LEU A 135 -38.83 -9.48 33.04
CA LEU A 135 -37.39 -9.25 32.94
C LEU A 135 -36.80 -9.84 31.65
N VAL A 136 -37.25 -11.02 31.25
CA VAL A 136 -36.84 -11.66 29.98
C VAL A 136 -37.25 -10.77 28.81
N ALA A 137 -38.50 -10.31 28.77
CA ALA A 137 -38.99 -9.41 27.71
C ALA A 137 -38.21 -8.09 27.65
N GLN A 138 -37.88 -7.49 28.81
CA GLN A 138 -37.02 -6.30 28.86
C GLN A 138 -35.61 -6.59 28.30
N SER A 139 -35.04 -7.75 28.65
CA SER A 139 -33.72 -8.15 28.16
C SER A 139 -33.71 -8.39 26.65
N GLU A 140 -34.77 -8.96 26.08
CA GLU A 140 -34.93 -9.18 24.65
C GLU A 140 -35.12 -7.85 23.90
N GLY A 141 -35.90 -6.93 24.45
CA GLY A 141 -36.02 -5.57 23.92
C GLY A 141 -34.68 -4.83 23.85
N LEU A 142 -33.88 -4.89 24.93
CA LEU A 142 -32.54 -4.31 24.95
C LEU A 142 -31.58 -4.99 23.96
N LYS A 143 -31.65 -6.31 23.79
CA LYS A 143 -30.87 -7.03 22.77
C LYS A 143 -31.26 -6.60 21.36
N ALA A 144 -32.55 -6.45 21.08
CA ALA A 144 -33.03 -6.00 19.78
C ALA A 144 -32.54 -4.58 19.45
N GLU A 145 -32.59 -3.66 20.41
CA GLU A 145 -32.02 -2.31 20.26
C GLU A 145 -30.51 -2.34 20.01
N LEU A 146 -29.77 -3.19 20.74
CA LEU A 146 -28.33 -3.37 20.51
C LEU A 146 -28.04 -3.84 19.08
N GLU A 147 -28.78 -4.81 18.56
CA GLU A 147 -28.61 -5.31 17.20
C GLU A 147 -29.01 -4.26 16.14
N ARG A 148 -30.04 -3.46 16.41
CA ARG A 148 -30.39 -2.30 15.56
C ARG A 148 -29.23 -1.31 15.50
N ILE A 149 -28.69 -0.93 16.67
CA ILE A 149 -27.56 -0.01 16.78
C ILE A 149 -26.34 -0.57 16.04
N LYS A 150 -25.97 -1.84 16.25
CA LYS A 150 -24.88 -2.51 15.51
C LYS A 150 -25.10 -2.43 14.00
N GLY A 151 -26.32 -2.65 13.52
CA GLY A 151 -26.66 -2.51 12.10
C GLY A 151 -26.47 -1.08 11.56
N GLU A 152 -26.79 -0.06 12.34
CA GLU A 152 -26.54 1.35 12.01
C GLU A 152 -25.05 1.69 11.97
N TRP A 153 -24.28 1.20 12.94
CA TRP A 153 -22.82 1.35 12.96
C TRP A 153 -22.16 0.79 11.70
N VAL A 154 -22.54 -0.41 11.28
CA VAL A 154 -22.02 -1.04 10.04
C VAL A 154 -22.36 -0.20 8.80
N LYS A 155 -23.52 0.46 8.76
CA LYS A 155 -23.86 1.38 7.66
C LYS A 155 -22.95 2.61 7.66
N LEU A 156 -22.76 3.22 8.83
CA LEU A 156 -21.88 4.38 8.99
C LEU A 156 -20.43 4.05 8.62
N GLU A 157 -19.92 2.88 8.99
CA GLU A 157 -18.57 2.43 8.65
C GLU A 157 -18.38 2.25 7.13
N ARG A 158 -19.39 1.70 6.45
CA ARG A 158 -19.39 1.61 4.97
C ARG A 158 -19.46 2.97 4.29
N GLU A 159 -20.19 3.93 4.86
CA GLU A 159 -20.23 5.31 4.37
C GLU A 159 -18.91 6.02 4.59
N GLN A 160 -18.29 5.85 5.75
CA GLN A 160 -16.97 6.38 6.06
C GLN A 160 -15.93 5.84 5.08
N SER A 161 -15.93 4.53 4.84
CA SER A 161 -15.05 3.90 3.85
C SER A 161 -15.26 4.46 2.43
N ARG A 162 -16.51 4.74 2.04
CA ARG A 162 -16.81 5.39 0.75
C ARG A 162 -16.29 6.82 0.67
N ARG A 163 -16.42 7.60 1.74
CA ARG A 163 -15.88 8.96 1.81
C ARG A 163 -14.36 8.94 1.76
N ASP A 164 -13.72 8.05 2.51
CA ASP A 164 -12.26 7.89 2.51
C ASP A 164 -11.74 7.52 1.12
N PHE A 165 -12.45 6.65 0.39
CA PHE A 165 -12.13 6.33 -0.99
C PHE A 165 -12.26 7.53 -1.94
N GLN A 166 -13.31 8.35 -1.80
CA GLN A 166 -13.48 9.57 -2.60
C GLN A 166 -12.38 10.60 -2.31
N VAL A 167 -12.01 10.78 -1.04
CA VAL A 167 -10.92 11.67 -0.62
C VAL A 167 -9.60 11.20 -1.24
N LEU A 168 -9.31 9.90 -1.19
CA LEU A 168 -8.09 9.34 -1.79
C LEU A 168 -8.02 9.66 -3.30
N ARG A 169 -9.12 9.42 -4.03
CA ARG A 169 -9.21 9.74 -5.46
C ARG A 169 -8.94 11.22 -5.71
N TYR A 170 -9.54 12.11 -4.93
CA TYR A 170 -9.30 13.56 -5.08
C TYR A 170 -7.82 13.91 -4.87
N THR A 171 -7.16 13.31 -3.87
CA THR A 171 -5.73 13.55 -3.63
C THR A 171 -4.83 13.01 -4.74
N ASP A 172 -5.18 11.87 -5.34
CA ASP A 172 -4.43 11.30 -6.46
C ASP A 172 -4.57 12.18 -7.72
N TRP A 173 -5.78 12.66 -7.99
CA TRP A 173 -6.03 13.64 -9.06
C TRP A 173 -5.23 14.93 -8.83
N GLN A 174 -5.17 15.43 -7.59
CA GLN A 174 -4.40 16.62 -7.28
C GLN A 174 -2.89 16.39 -7.50
N ARG A 175 -2.33 15.25 -7.08
CA ARG A 175 -0.93 14.91 -7.38
C ARG A 175 -0.65 14.83 -8.88
N ALA A 176 -1.57 14.26 -9.66
CA ALA A 176 -1.42 14.19 -11.11
C ALA A 176 -1.38 15.58 -11.76
N ILE A 177 -2.24 16.50 -11.30
CA ILE A 177 -2.22 17.90 -11.75
C ILE A 177 -0.90 18.58 -11.39
N ASP A 178 -0.41 18.40 -10.17
CA ASP A 178 0.83 19.01 -9.71
C ASP A 178 2.04 18.46 -10.48
N THR A 179 2.06 17.15 -10.77
CA THR A 179 3.10 16.51 -11.60
C THR A 179 3.08 17.07 -13.02
N ALA A 180 1.89 17.18 -13.64
CA ALA A 180 1.77 17.73 -14.99
C ALA A 180 2.18 19.22 -15.07
N LYS A 181 1.95 20.00 -14.01
CA LYS A 181 2.45 21.38 -13.93
C LYS A 181 3.97 21.42 -13.88
N TYR A 182 4.58 20.58 -13.05
CA TYR A 182 6.04 20.47 -12.95
C TYR A 182 6.67 20.06 -14.29
N ASP A 183 6.14 19.02 -14.95
CA ASP A 183 6.64 18.57 -16.25
C ASP A 183 6.56 19.68 -17.31
N ARG A 184 5.49 20.47 -17.28
CA ARG A 184 5.33 21.63 -18.16
C ARG A 184 6.38 22.71 -17.87
N GLU A 185 6.66 23.00 -16.60
CA GLU A 185 7.67 23.99 -16.20
C GLU A 185 9.05 23.57 -16.66
N VAL A 186 9.42 22.30 -16.45
CA VAL A 186 10.70 21.72 -16.92
C VAL A 186 10.81 21.82 -18.44
N ALA A 187 9.75 21.46 -19.18
CA ALA A 187 9.75 21.56 -20.65
C ALA A 187 9.92 22.99 -21.17
N ILE A 188 9.40 23.99 -20.43
CA ILE A 188 9.61 25.41 -20.76
C ILE A 188 11.07 25.80 -20.55
N GLU A 189 11.67 25.37 -19.44
CA GLU A 189 13.08 25.63 -19.14
C GLU A 189 14.01 25.01 -20.18
N ASP A 190 13.79 23.74 -20.54
CA ASP A 190 14.52 23.04 -21.61
C ASP A 190 14.40 23.76 -22.96
N ALA A 191 13.21 24.26 -23.29
CA ALA A 191 12.98 25.01 -24.53
C ALA A 191 13.75 26.34 -24.54
N ILE A 192 13.83 27.04 -23.41
CA ILE A 192 14.64 28.26 -23.26
C ILE A 192 16.12 27.94 -23.45
N ASP A 193 16.59 26.86 -22.83
CA ASP A 193 17.98 26.39 -22.93
C ASP A 193 18.38 26.03 -24.36
N LEU A 194 17.51 25.31 -25.07
CA LEU A 194 17.70 24.98 -26.48
C LEU A 194 17.73 26.23 -27.35
N ARG A 195 16.85 27.21 -27.07
CA ARG A 195 16.84 28.49 -27.79
C ARG A 195 18.14 29.27 -27.58
N TYR A 196 18.70 29.26 -26.37
CA TYR A 196 19.99 29.88 -26.08
C TYR A 196 21.15 29.18 -26.80
N LYS A 197 21.17 27.84 -26.79
CA LYS A 197 22.17 27.05 -27.55
C LYS A 197 22.10 27.35 -29.04
N TRP A 198 20.89 27.33 -29.61
CA TRP A 198 20.67 27.65 -31.02
C TRP A 198 21.12 29.07 -31.39
N ALA A 199 20.82 30.06 -30.54
CA ALA A 199 21.27 31.43 -30.75
C ALA A 199 22.80 31.53 -30.83
N ARG A 200 23.53 30.86 -29.93
CA ARG A 200 25.01 30.80 -29.97
C ARG A 200 25.53 30.11 -31.22
N GLU A 201 24.92 29.00 -31.64
CA GLU A 201 25.30 28.32 -32.89
C GLU A 201 25.10 29.23 -34.09
N ASN A 202 23.98 29.97 -34.13
CA ASN A 202 23.67 30.90 -35.21
C ASN A 202 24.65 32.07 -35.25
N GLU A 203 25.06 32.59 -34.09
CA GLU A 203 26.10 33.62 -34.00
C GLU A 203 27.45 33.12 -34.52
N ARG A 204 27.89 31.94 -34.09
CA ARG A 204 29.11 31.28 -34.62
C ARG A 204 29.04 31.06 -36.12
N ALA A 205 27.90 30.61 -36.63
CA ALA A 205 27.70 30.42 -38.07
C ALA A 205 27.80 31.75 -38.82
N ASN A 206 27.26 32.83 -38.26
CA ASN A 206 27.38 34.17 -38.84
C ASN A 206 28.83 34.69 -38.81
N GLU A 207 29.58 34.46 -37.74
CA GLU A 207 31.00 34.79 -37.68
C GLU A 207 31.82 34.04 -38.74
N LEU A 208 31.58 32.74 -38.89
CA LEU A 208 32.24 31.93 -39.91
C LEU A 208 31.88 32.38 -41.32
N LYS A 209 30.61 32.73 -41.56
CA LYS A 209 30.17 33.33 -42.83
C LYS A 209 30.92 34.62 -43.12
N MET A 210 31.08 35.50 -42.14
CA MET A 210 31.85 36.75 -42.29
C MET A 210 33.32 36.49 -42.58
N LYS A 211 33.96 35.53 -41.88
CA LYS A 211 35.35 35.12 -42.15
C LYS A 211 35.51 34.52 -43.54
N LEU A 212 34.58 33.68 -43.97
CA LEU A 212 34.61 33.09 -45.30
C LEU A 212 34.42 34.15 -46.39
N ALA A 213 33.52 35.11 -46.18
CA ALA A 213 33.35 36.25 -47.10
C ALA A 213 34.66 37.05 -47.22
N SER A 214 35.32 37.33 -46.08
CA SER A 214 36.64 37.97 -46.07
C SER A 214 37.70 37.15 -46.80
N TYR A 215 37.74 35.83 -46.60
CA TYR A 215 38.70 34.96 -47.28
C TYR A 215 38.44 34.90 -48.80
N SER A 216 37.17 34.85 -49.22
CA SER A 216 36.81 34.89 -50.65
C SER A 216 37.18 36.23 -51.30
N ALA A 217 37.07 37.35 -50.55
CA ALA A 217 37.54 38.65 -51.01
C ALA A 217 39.07 38.72 -51.11
N CYS A 218 39.80 37.87 -50.38
CA CYS A 218 41.25 37.70 -50.48
C CYS A 218 41.65 36.60 -51.48
N CYS A 219 40.74 36.08 -52.32
CA CYS A 219 41.01 34.99 -53.24
C CYS A 219 40.38 35.25 -54.62
N ASP A 220 40.75 36.36 -55.25
CA ASP A 220 40.96 36.33 -56.70
C ASP A 220 42.33 35.67 -56.91
N THR A 221 42.36 34.34 -57.02
CA THR A 221 43.55 33.48 -56.83
C THR A 221 44.71 33.70 -57.81
N GLU A 222 44.55 34.50 -58.85
CA GLU A 222 45.68 34.93 -59.69
C GLU A 222 46.46 36.08 -59.05
N HIS A 223 45.77 36.99 -58.36
CA HIS A 223 46.40 38.19 -57.82
C HIS A 223 47.23 37.91 -56.56
N CYS A 224 46.81 36.96 -55.71
CA CYS A 224 47.48 36.73 -54.42
C CYS A 224 48.83 36.01 -54.53
N ILE A 225 49.04 35.18 -55.57
CA ILE A 225 50.34 34.54 -55.79
C ILE A 225 51.33 35.54 -56.37
N GLU A 226 50.85 36.39 -57.29
CA GLU A 226 51.63 37.50 -57.87
C GLU A 226 52.06 38.49 -56.79
N THR A 227 51.13 38.98 -55.97
CA THR A 227 51.44 39.94 -54.90
C THR A 227 52.42 39.36 -53.88
N PHE A 228 52.29 38.09 -53.50
CA PHE A 228 53.18 37.47 -52.52
C PHE A 228 54.61 37.31 -53.05
N LEU A 229 54.77 36.87 -54.32
CA LEU A 229 56.09 36.76 -54.93
C LEU A 229 56.74 38.13 -55.09
N ASP A 230 55.97 39.14 -55.50
CA ASP A 230 56.45 40.52 -55.66
C ASP A 230 56.83 41.15 -54.32
N GLU A 231 56.08 40.91 -53.24
CA GLU A 231 56.45 41.32 -51.88
C GLU A 231 57.77 40.69 -51.43
N MET A 232 57.94 39.38 -51.60
CA MET A 232 59.20 38.71 -51.25
C MET A 232 60.41 39.22 -52.06
N LEU A 233 60.22 39.48 -53.35
CA LEU A 233 61.28 39.98 -54.24
C LEU A 233 61.66 41.43 -53.93
N THR A 234 60.68 42.27 -53.60
CA THR A 234 60.92 43.66 -53.18
C THR A 234 61.59 43.75 -51.83
N GLU A 235 61.21 42.92 -50.85
CA GLU A 235 61.94 42.80 -49.57
C GLU A 235 63.40 42.36 -49.76
N ALA A 236 63.63 41.41 -50.67
CA ALA A 236 64.97 40.92 -51.00
C ALA A 236 65.74 41.84 -51.97
N ASN A 237 65.12 42.93 -52.43
CA ASN A 237 65.62 43.88 -53.42
C ASN A 237 66.16 43.22 -54.71
N ASN A 238 65.50 42.15 -55.15
CA ASN A 238 65.84 41.38 -56.35
C ASN A 238 64.71 41.45 -57.38
N THR A 239 65.03 41.44 -58.67
CA THR A 239 64.04 41.43 -59.77
C THR A 239 64.11 40.12 -60.55
N VAL A 240 62.99 39.69 -61.13
CA VAL A 240 62.95 38.50 -62.01
C VAL A 240 63.36 38.90 -63.41
N ASP A 241 64.49 38.35 -63.89
CA ASP A 241 65.02 38.68 -65.22
C ASP A 241 64.30 37.92 -66.35
N ALA A 242 63.93 36.66 -66.12
CA ALA A 242 63.26 35.82 -67.11
C ALA A 242 62.50 34.66 -66.47
N VAL A 243 61.37 34.29 -67.08
CA VAL A 243 60.59 33.10 -66.71
C VAL A 243 60.74 32.06 -67.83
N ILE A 244 61.36 30.93 -67.52
CA ILE A 244 61.58 29.84 -68.48
C ILE A 244 60.48 28.80 -68.31
N ASN A 245 59.60 28.67 -69.30
CA ASN A 245 58.58 27.63 -69.35
C ASN A 245 59.05 26.45 -70.22
N PHE A 246 59.22 25.27 -69.61
CA PHE A 246 59.52 24.04 -70.33
C PHE A 246 58.23 23.35 -70.78
N ASN A 247 57.80 23.65 -72.00
CA ASN A 247 56.66 22.95 -72.61
C ASN A 247 57.07 21.55 -73.08
N VAL A 248 56.80 20.52 -72.27
CA VAL A 248 57.10 19.12 -72.56
C VAL A 248 55.82 18.31 -72.50
N PRO A 249 55.47 17.51 -73.53
CA PRO A 249 54.29 16.68 -73.51
C PRO A 249 54.36 15.59 -72.42
N ASP A 250 53.22 15.30 -71.79
CA ASP A 250 53.11 14.40 -70.63
C ASP A 250 53.67 13.00 -70.88
N GLU A 251 53.48 12.46 -72.08
CA GLU A 251 53.98 11.14 -72.45
C GLU A 251 55.52 11.05 -72.33
N VAL A 252 56.22 12.09 -72.77
CA VAL A 252 57.68 12.20 -72.65
C VAL A 252 58.09 12.45 -71.21
N LEU A 253 57.28 13.17 -70.43
CA LEU A 253 57.53 13.44 -69.03
C LEU A 253 57.51 12.15 -68.20
N VAL A 254 56.52 11.27 -68.43
CA VAL A 254 56.42 9.97 -67.76
C VAL A 254 57.62 9.09 -68.09
N GLU A 255 58.05 9.06 -69.34
CA GLU A 255 59.25 8.31 -69.74
C GLU A 255 60.50 8.86 -69.06
N ARG A 256 60.66 10.19 -69.02
CA ARG A 256 61.80 10.86 -68.37
C ARG A 256 61.85 10.61 -66.86
N ILE A 257 60.71 10.65 -66.17
CA ILE A 257 60.66 10.43 -64.72
C ILE A 257 60.94 8.97 -64.38
N SER A 258 60.34 8.02 -65.11
CA SER A 258 60.48 6.59 -64.84
C SER A 258 61.91 6.05 -65.09
N GLY A 259 62.59 6.61 -66.10
CA GLY A 259 63.97 6.28 -66.43
C GLY A 259 65.02 7.00 -65.58
N HIS A 260 64.64 7.97 -64.75
CA HIS A 260 65.57 8.77 -63.96
C HIS A 260 66.22 7.96 -62.83
N ARG A 261 67.52 8.16 -62.63
CA ARG A 261 68.37 7.55 -61.59
C ARG A 261 69.20 8.65 -60.96
N VAL A 262 69.35 8.64 -59.65
CA VAL A 262 70.15 9.63 -58.93
C VAL A 262 71.17 8.91 -58.05
N HIS A 263 72.42 9.38 -58.12
CA HIS A 263 73.43 9.00 -57.16
C HIS A 263 73.24 9.85 -55.89
N SER A 264 72.73 9.23 -54.81
CA SER A 264 72.24 9.95 -53.62
C SER A 264 73.29 10.80 -52.92
N ALA A 265 74.57 10.43 -52.98
CA ALA A 265 75.64 11.19 -52.33
C ALA A 265 76.07 12.43 -53.14
N SER A 266 75.94 12.41 -54.47
CA SER A 266 76.43 13.48 -55.34
C SER A 266 75.33 14.34 -55.97
N GLY A 267 74.09 13.86 -55.98
CA GLY A 267 72.98 14.50 -56.70
C GLY A 267 73.06 14.34 -58.23
N ARG A 268 74.07 13.64 -58.76
CA ARG A 268 74.18 13.39 -60.21
C ARG A 268 73.00 12.58 -60.70
N SER A 269 72.45 13.03 -61.81
CA SER A 269 71.27 12.50 -62.46
C SER A 269 71.64 11.74 -63.72
N TYR A 270 71.20 10.50 -63.80
CA TYR A 270 71.35 9.61 -64.94
C TYR A 270 69.98 9.21 -65.46
N HIS A 271 69.90 8.79 -66.71
CA HIS A 271 68.67 8.29 -67.29
C HIS A 271 68.93 7.04 -68.10
N VAL A 272 68.13 5.99 -67.89
CA VAL A 272 68.35 4.66 -68.51
C VAL A 272 68.49 4.72 -70.03
N LYS A 273 67.70 5.56 -70.72
CA LYS A 273 67.75 5.74 -72.18
C LYS A 273 68.57 6.96 -72.66
N PHE A 274 68.24 8.17 -72.19
CA PHE A 274 68.80 9.42 -72.70
C PHE A 274 70.22 9.76 -72.21
N ALA A 275 70.62 9.28 -71.02
CA ALA A 275 71.93 9.56 -70.43
C ALA A 275 72.35 8.39 -69.52
N PRO A 276 72.63 7.21 -70.10
CA PRO A 276 72.95 6.02 -69.32
C PRO A 276 74.34 6.17 -68.66
N PRO A 277 74.55 5.60 -67.46
CA PRO A 277 75.87 5.51 -66.86
C PRO A 277 76.77 4.56 -67.66
N LYS A 278 78.09 4.78 -67.61
CA LYS A 278 79.12 3.94 -68.24
C LYS A 278 79.04 2.49 -67.76
N VAL A 279 78.75 2.29 -66.47
CA VAL A 279 78.50 0.97 -65.88
C VAL A 279 77.10 0.94 -65.29
N ALA A 280 76.29 -0.03 -65.74
CA ALA A 280 74.89 -0.12 -65.34
C ALA A 280 74.75 -0.20 -63.80
N GLY A 281 73.95 0.71 -63.24
CA GLY A 281 73.65 0.74 -61.81
C GLY A 281 74.76 1.32 -60.92
N LYS A 282 75.83 1.87 -61.51
CA LYS A 282 76.91 2.55 -60.79
C LYS A 282 77.06 3.99 -61.24
N ASP A 283 77.64 4.80 -60.37
CA ASP A 283 78.09 6.15 -60.69
C ASP A 283 79.43 6.08 -61.45
N ASP A 284 79.57 6.92 -62.47
CA ASP A 284 80.71 6.88 -63.39
C ASP A 284 82.05 7.30 -62.77
N MET A 285 82.01 7.95 -61.61
CA MET A 285 83.19 8.54 -60.96
C MET A 285 83.53 7.83 -59.65
N THR A 286 82.52 7.42 -58.88
CA THR A 286 82.74 6.78 -57.57
C THR A 286 82.49 5.27 -57.56
N ASP A 287 82.03 4.68 -58.67
CA ASP A 287 81.65 3.24 -58.76
C ASP A 287 80.57 2.80 -57.74
N GLU A 288 79.94 3.75 -57.06
CA GLU A 288 78.90 3.55 -56.06
C GLU A 288 77.52 3.33 -56.72
N PRO A 289 76.59 2.62 -56.06
CA PRO A 289 75.31 2.28 -56.67
C PRO A 289 74.42 3.51 -56.90
N SER A 290 73.92 3.70 -58.12
CA SER A 290 72.91 4.71 -58.45
C SER A 290 71.50 4.16 -58.26
N SER A 291 70.65 4.90 -57.54
CA SER A 291 69.31 4.44 -57.15
C SER A 291 68.21 5.15 -57.93
N LYS A 292 67.01 4.56 -57.99
CA LYS A 292 65.83 5.28 -58.49
C LYS A 292 65.49 6.41 -57.51
N GLN A 293 65.39 7.64 -58.01
CA GLN A 293 65.07 8.80 -57.15
C GLN A 293 63.71 8.66 -56.48
N PHE A 294 62.71 8.16 -57.21
CA PHE A 294 61.39 7.90 -56.68
C PHE A 294 61.31 6.53 -56.01
N ARG A 295 61.33 6.55 -54.67
CA ARG A 295 60.75 5.47 -53.87
C ARG A 295 59.27 5.77 -53.67
N LEU A 296 58.40 4.94 -54.24
CA LEU A 296 56.97 4.94 -53.89
C LEU A 296 56.86 4.62 -52.39
N ARG A 297 56.72 5.64 -51.54
CA ARG A 297 56.23 5.46 -50.17
C ARG A 297 54.80 4.97 -50.29
N ARG A 298 54.52 3.72 -49.90
CA ARG A 298 53.15 3.24 -49.74
C ARG A 298 52.47 4.13 -48.69
N GLY A 299 51.66 5.07 -49.13
CA GLY A 299 50.84 5.92 -48.25
C GLY A 299 49.81 5.04 -47.54
N ARG A 300 49.78 5.12 -46.21
CA ARG A 300 48.74 4.50 -45.40
C ARG A 300 47.48 5.35 -45.53
N CYS A 301 46.49 4.89 -46.30
CA CYS A 301 45.18 5.50 -46.33
C CYS A 301 44.52 5.30 -44.94
N VAL A 302 44.36 6.38 -44.19
CA VAL A 302 43.47 6.41 -43.02
C VAL A 302 42.11 6.79 -43.55
N THR A 303 41.18 5.85 -43.62
CA THR A 303 39.77 6.15 -43.86
C THR A 303 39.20 6.76 -42.58
N SER A 304 39.01 8.08 -42.54
CA SER A 304 38.20 8.73 -41.53
C SER A 304 36.72 8.49 -41.87
N THR A 305 36.06 7.64 -41.09
CA THR A 305 34.61 7.65 -40.93
C THR A 305 34.30 8.55 -39.74
N GLY A 306 33.43 9.54 -39.96
CA GLY A 306 32.96 10.51 -38.98
C GLY A 306 32.04 11.48 -39.66
#